data_AF-A0A327L3I7-F1
#
_entry.id   AF-A0A327L3I7-F1
#
_cell.length_a   1.000
_cell.length_b   1.000
_cell.length_c   1.000
_cell.angle_alpha   90.00
_cell.angle_beta   90.00
_cell.angle_gamma   90.00
#
_symmetry.space_group_name_H-M   'P 1'
#
loop_
_entity.id
_entity.type
_entity.pdbx_description
1 polymer ?
#
loop_
_entity_poly.entity_id
_entity_poly.type
_entity_poly.pdbx_seq_one_letter_code
_entity_poly.pdbx_strand_id
1 'polypeptide(L)'
;MGYATIWDGNAFVQCRRLPSRELRCEAAGATMQPSLKRVLTPERLARLAALGWTLDPSFGQHVRTFPADLSTGRIATLILSTLTEIYEAKPARIELSTAWVADLPCPPRAGPTQNLAGSVNDARSMRPTAVLACSYRAEPETAETVTSAEELIGIYGPTMAAELQRLRLNSSRNVYVVFSAGIGYVQCGPETAPVAIYCEAQSAESWPALAAVLTPQRIERLHRAGFADPGRAPNYSRSYAPESFTDAVVAREILTILFDVYGYTGVPKLDIHTE
;
A
#
# COMPACT_ATOMS: atom_id res chain seq x y z
N MET A 1 -17.95 -4.95 -6.06
CA MET A 1 -18.92 -3.84 -5.87
C MET A 1 -18.66 -2.85 -7.01
N GLY A 2 -19.65 -2.16 -7.57
CA GLY A 2 -19.38 -1.17 -8.63
C GLY A 2 -18.84 0.15 -8.07
N TYR A 3 -17.85 0.74 -8.74
CA TYR A 3 -17.41 2.11 -8.48
C TYR A 3 -17.45 2.96 -9.75
N ALA A 4 -17.65 4.25 -9.56
CA ALA A 4 -17.54 5.26 -10.60
C ALA A 4 -16.43 6.24 -10.21
N THR A 5 -15.46 6.42 -11.10
CA THR A 5 -14.45 7.45 -10.94
C THR A 5 -14.66 8.51 -12.00
N ILE A 6 -14.70 9.76 -11.57
CA ILE A 6 -14.81 10.93 -12.41
C ILE A 6 -13.54 11.74 -12.21
N TRP A 7 -12.76 11.98 -13.25
CA TRP A 7 -11.46 12.65 -13.16
C TRP A 7 -11.15 13.54 -14.36
N ASP A 8 -10.11 14.36 -14.25
CA ASP A 8 -9.56 15.16 -15.37
C ASP A 8 -8.10 14.82 -15.71
N GLY A 9 -7.60 13.71 -15.16
CA GLY A 9 -6.20 13.26 -15.27
C GLY A 9 -5.29 13.78 -14.15
N ASN A 10 -5.76 14.69 -13.30
CA ASN A 10 -5.00 15.20 -12.14
C ASN A 10 -5.81 15.17 -10.83
N ALA A 11 -7.09 15.52 -10.87
CA ALA A 11 -8.00 15.42 -9.73
C ALA A 11 -9.13 14.41 -10.02
N PHE A 12 -9.67 13.80 -8.97
CA PHE A 12 -10.75 12.83 -9.10
C PHE A 12 -11.79 12.93 -7.98
N VAL A 13 -12.98 12.40 -8.29
CA VAL A 13 -13.97 11.94 -7.32
C VAL A 13 -14.30 10.49 -7.64
N GLN A 14 -14.12 9.60 -6.66
CA GLN A 14 -14.48 8.19 -6.77
C GLN A 14 -15.66 7.90 -5.85
N CYS A 15 -16.67 7.23 -6.37
CA CYS A 15 -17.88 6.89 -5.64
C CYS A 15 -18.17 5.39 -5.68
N ARG A 16 -18.62 4.83 -4.56
CA ARG A 16 -19.13 3.46 -4.47
C ARG A 16 -20.39 3.41 -3.61
N ARG A 17 -21.24 2.44 -3.90
CA ARG A 17 -22.46 2.22 -3.13
C ARG A 17 -22.17 1.34 -1.91
N LEU A 18 -22.50 1.81 -0.72
CA LEU A 18 -22.40 1.04 0.51
C LEU A 18 -23.49 -0.04 0.59
N PRO A 19 -23.32 -1.08 1.42
CA PRO A 19 -24.38 -2.06 1.69
C PRO A 19 -25.67 -1.43 2.24
N SER A 20 -25.54 -0.32 2.98
CA SER A 20 -26.65 0.54 3.43
C SER A 20 -27.39 1.28 2.30
N ARG A 21 -26.99 1.06 1.05
CA ARG A 21 -27.45 1.71 -0.19
C ARG A 21 -27.04 3.17 -0.37
N GLU A 22 -26.43 3.79 0.63
CA GLU A 22 -25.81 5.11 0.55
C GLU A 22 -24.68 5.10 -0.49
N LEU A 23 -24.33 6.27 -1.03
CA LEU A 23 -23.18 6.41 -1.92
C LEU A 23 -22.05 7.10 -1.17
N ARG A 24 -20.95 6.39 -0.91
CA ARG A 24 -19.75 6.99 -0.35
C ARG A 24 -18.85 7.43 -1.48
N CYS A 25 -18.43 8.68 -1.45
CA CYS A 25 -17.49 9.26 -2.39
C CYS A 25 -16.26 9.80 -1.68
N GLU A 26 -15.16 9.83 -2.44
CA GLU A 26 -13.83 10.27 -2.02
C GLU A 26 -13.30 11.22 -3.09
N ALA A 27 -12.91 12.42 -2.68
CA ALA A 27 -12.36 13.47 -3.52
C ALA A 27 -10.88 13.67 -3.21
N ALA A 28 -10.11 13.92 -4.27
CA ALA A 28 -8.65 13.93 -4.26
C ALA A 28 -8.03 14.90 -3.22
N GLY A 29 -7.09 14.42 -2.43
CA GLY A 29 -6.46 15.13 -1.32
C GLY A 29 -4.99 15.45 -1.54
N ALA A 30 -4.48 16.51 -0.89
CA ALA A 30 -3.11 16.98 -1.07
C ALA A 30 -2.03 16.11 -0.38
N THR A 31 -2.43 15.23 0.56
CA THR A 31 -1.47 14.38 1.30
C THR A 31 -0.85 13.33 0.41
N MET A 32 -1.68 12.58 -0.32
CA MET A 32 -1.23 11.51 -1.22
C MET A 32 -1.01 11.98 -2.67
N GLN A 33 -1.45 13.21 -2.99
CA GLN A 33 -1.21 13.85 -4.29
C GLN A 33 -0.66 15.27 -4.06
N PRO A 34 0.66 15.42 -3.82
CA PRO A 34 1.27 16.72 -3.51
C PRO A 34 1.08 17.78 -4.60
N SER A 35 0.85 17.38 -5.86
CA SER A 35 0.50 18.29 -6.96
C SER A 35 -0.74 19.13 -6.66
N LEU A 36 -1.69 18.59 -5.88
CA LEU A 36 -2.93 19.27 -5.51
C LEU A 36 -2.74 20.35 -4.44
N LYS A 37 -1.58 20.47 -3.79
CA LYS A 37 -1.32 21.54 -2.79
C LYS A 37 -1.49 22.95 -3.37
N ARG A 38 -1.20 23.13 -4.65
CA ARG A 38 -1.37 24.42 -5.36
C ARG A 38 -2.83 24.68 -5.74
N VAL A 39 -3.64 23.63 -5.84
CA VAL A 39 -5.06 23.69 -6.23
C VAL A 39 -5.95 23.79 -5.01
N LEU A 40 -5.66 23.06 -3.92
CA LEU A 40 -6.43 23.04 -2.68
C LEU A 40 -5.98 24.15 -1.72
N THR A 41 -6.21 25.40 -2.09
CA THR A 41 -5.97 26.57 -1.22
C THR A 41 -6.89 26.55 0.00
N PRO A 42 -6.58 27.30 1.09
CA PRO A 42 -7.44 27.38 2.26
C PRO A 42 -8.90 27.75 1.94
N GLU A 43 -9.12 28.66 1.01
CA GLU A 43 -10.46 29.09 0.57
C GLU A 43 -11.21 27.93 -0.11
N ARG A 44 -10.51 27.13 -0.93
CA ARG A 44 -11.09 25.99 -1.62
C ARG A 44 -11.37 24.82 -0.68
N LEU A 45 -10.51 24.60 0.32
CA LEU A 45 -10.76 23.63 1.39
C LEU A 45 -12.00 24.02 2.22
N ALA A 46 -12.17 25.31 2.52
CA ALA A 46 -13.37 25.79 3.20
C ALA A 46 -14.64 25.58 2.36
N ARG A 47 -14.57 25.82 1.04
CA ARG A 47 -15.69 25.54 0.12
C ARG A 47 -15.98 24.04 -0.01
N LEU A 48 -14.95 23.20 -0.04
CA LEU A 48 -15.09 21.74 -0.07
C LEU A 48 -15.78 21.24 1.21
N ALA A 49 -15.41 21.78 2.37
CA ALA A 49 -16.09 21.51 3.64
C ALA A 49 -17.54 21.99 3.66
N ALA A 50 -17.83 23.18 3.10
CA ALA A 50 -19.19 23.71 2.97
C ALA A 50 -20.08 22.85 2.04
N LEU A 51 -19.46 22.18 1.06
CA LEU A 51 -20.12 21.16 0.25
C LEU A 51 -20.37 19.85 1.02
N GLY A 52 -19.97 19.72 2.28
CA GLY A 52 -20.22 18.55 3.12
C GLY A 52 -19.19 17.44 2.96
N TRP A 53 -18.01 17.75 2.41
CA TRP A 53 -16.88 16.84 2.39
C TRP A 53 -16.06 16.99 3.67
N THR A 54 -15.63 15.88 4.25
CA THR A 54 -14.83 15.85 5.48
C THR A 54 -13.45 15.32 5.16
N LEU A 55 -12.40 15.97 5.70
CA LEU A 55 -11.05 15.43 5.57
C LEU A 55 -10.97 14.08 6.28
N ASP A 56 -10.53 13.06 5.55
CA ASP A 56 -10.06 11.80 6.10
C ASP A 56 -8.61 12.02 6.57
N PRO A 57 -8.35 12.11 7.89
CA PRO A 57 -7.00 12.37 8.39
C PRO A 57 -6.03 11.22 8.09
N SER A 58 -6.52 10.01 7.78
CA SER A 58 -5.68 8.85 7.50
C SER A 58 -5.05 8.89 6.11
N PHE A 59 -5.77 9.43 5.12
CA PHE A 59 -5.32 9.44 3.72
C PHE A 59 -5.23 10.85 3.12
N GLY A 60 -5.67 11.86 3.88
CA GLY A 60 -5.77 13.25 3.43
C GLY A 60 -6.76 13.49 2.30
N GLN A 61 -7.56 12.48 1.94
CA GLN A 61 -8.66 12.58 0.98
C GLN A 61 -9.86 13.25 1.63
N HIS A 62 -10.80 13.73 0.83
CA HIS A 62 -12.04 14.30 1.34
C HIS A 62 -13.19 13.34 1.08
N VAL A 63 -13.86 12.88 2.14
CA VAL A 63 -14.93 11.89 2.09
C VAL A 63 -16.29 12.54 2.25
N ARG A 64 -17.27 12.06 1.51
CA ARG A 64 -18.68 12.40 1.69
C ARG A 64 -19.55 11.19 1.47
N THR A 65 -20.54 11.02 2.35
CA THR A 65 -21.57 9.99 2.18
C THR A 65 -22.88 10.67 1.77
N PHE A 66 -23.44 10.24 0.65
CA PHE A 66 -24.73 10.67 0.15
C PHE A 66 -25.81 9.68 0.60
N PRO A 67 -26.94 10.17 1.14
CA PRO A 67 -28.07 9.34 1.52
C PRO A 67 -28.60 8.51 0.36
N ALA A 68 -29.13 7.32 0.66
CA ALA A 68 -29.63 6.37 -0.33
C ALA A 68 -30.85 6.87 -1.13
N ASP A 69 -31.56 7.87 -0.61
CA ASP A 69 -32.75 8.51 -1.19
C ASP A 69 -32.41 9.79 -1.97
N LEU A 70 -31.16 10.27 -1.91
CA LEU A 70 -30.74 11.43 -2.69
C LEU A 70 -30.67 11.08 -4.17
N SER A 71 -31.26 11.91 -5.02
CA SER A 71 -31.33 11.62 -6.45
C SER A 71 -29.95 11.59 -7.11
N THR A 72 -29.74 10.64 -8.03
CA THR A 72 -28.48 10.49 -8.76
C THR A 72 -28.09 11.76 -9.51
N GLY A 73 -29.07 12.49 -10.06
CA GLY A 73 -28.83 13.78 -10.71
C GLY A 73 -28.26 14.82 -9.75
N ARG A 74 -28.77 14.89 -8.52
CA ARG A 74 -28.25 15.81 -7.50
C ARG A 74 -26.85 15.43 -7.04
N ILE A 75 -26.59 14.13 -6.88
CA ILE A 75 -25.25 13.61 -6.57
C ILE A 75 -24.27 13.98 -7.69
N ALA A 76 -24.63 13.73 -8.95
CA ALA A 76 -23.79 14.06 -10.11
C ALA A 76 -23.48 15.55 -10.19
N THR A 77 -24.46 16.43 -9.94
CA THR A 77 -24.24 17.89 -9.85
C THR A 77 -23.24 18.24 -8.76
N LEU A 78 -23.35 17.64 -7.57
CA LEU A 78 -22.45 17.93 -6.45
C LEU A 78 -21.01 17.44 -6.74
N ILE A 79 -20.87 16.29 -7.40
CA ILE A 79 -19.57 15.78 -7.85
C ILE A 79 -18.98 16.70 -8.92
N LEU A 80 -19.76 17.11 -9.92
CA LEU A 80 -19.31 17.99 -10.97
C LEU A 80 -18.88 19.36 -10.41
N SER A 81 -19.69 19.98 -9.54
CA SER A 81 -19.33 21.21 -8.83
C SER A 81 -18.04 21.05 -8.03
N THR A 82 -17.84 19.90 -7.38
CA THR A 82 -16.60 19.61 -6.66
C THR A 82 -15.41 19.65 -7.63
N LEU A 83 -15.49 18.95 -8.76
CA LEU A 83 -14.43 18.93 -9.77
C LEU A 83 -14.18 20.31 -10.41
N THR A 84 -15.22 21.02 -10.82
CA THR A 84 -15.06 22.27 -11.58
C THR A 84 -14.78 23.49 -10.70
N GLU A 85 -15.36 23.56 -9.49
CA GLU A 85 -15.26 24.76 -8.64
C GLU A 85 -14.14 24.66 -7.59
N ILE A 86 -13.76 23.44 -7.18
CA ILE A 86 -12.69 23.21 -6.21
C ILE A 86 -11.39 22.84 -6.92
N TYR A 87 -11.45 21.87 -7.85
CA TYR A 87 -10.26 21.38 -8.55
C TYR A 87 -9.99 22.09 -9.88
N GLU A 88 -10.87 23.01 -10.31
CA GLU A 88 -10.78 23.71 -11.60
C GLU A 88 -10.70 22.76 -12.81
N ALA A 89 -11.26 21.56 -12.66
CA ALA A 89 -11.36 20.61 -13.76
C ALA A 89 -12.13 21.27 -14.91
N LYS A 90 -11.55 21.21 -16.11
CA LYS A 90 -12.22 21.72 -17.32
C LYS A 90 -13.31 20.72 -17.70
N PRO A 91 -14.59 21.11 -17.83
CA PRO A 91 -15.67 20.16 -18.14
C PRO A 91 -15.40 19.31 -19.38
N ALA A 92 -14.78 19.90 -20.42
CA ALA A 92 -14.41 19.21 -21.65
C ALA A 92 -13.30 18.15 -21.51
N ARG A 93 -12.65 18.06 -20.35
CA ARG A 93 -11.59 17.09 -20.01
C ARG A 93 -12.02 16.10 -18.95
N ILE A 94 -13.26 16.19 -18.46
CA ILE A 94 -13.75 15.25 -17.46
C ILE A 94 -14.06 13.93 -18.14
N GLU A 95 -13.43 12.88 -17.64
CA GLU A 95 -13.66 11.50 -18.04
C GLU A 95 -14.41 10.77 -16.93
N LEU A 96 -15.24 9.81 -17.35
CA LEU A 96 -15.95 8.91 -16.47
C LEU A 96 -15.51 7.49 -16.78
N SER A 97 -15.04 6.79 -15.75
CA SER A 97 -14.81 5.36 -15.81
C SER A 97 -15.61 4.66 -14.73
N THR A 98 -16.27 3.57 -15.12
CA THR A 98 -16.96 2.68 -14.20
C THR A 98 -16.30 1.32 -14.27
N ALA A 99 -16.03 0.73 -13.12
CA ALA A 99 -15.49 -0.61 -13.06
C ALA A 99 -16.09 -1.38 -11.88
N TRP A 100 -15.97 -2.70 -11.97
CA TRP A 100 -16.30 -3.59 -10.88
C TRP A 100 -15.04 -3.79 -10.06
N VAL A 101 -15.13 -3.59 -8.75
CA VAL A 101 -14.00 -3.90 -7.88
C VAL A 101 -13.89 -5.42 -7.75
N ALA A 102 -12.70 -5.93 -8.10
CA ALA A 102 -12.39 -7.36 -8.12
C ALA A 102 -12.17 -7.93 -6.72
N ASP A 103 -12.30 -9.24 -6.65
CA ASP A 103 -12.19 -10.00 -5.44
C ASP A 103 -10.77 -10.17 -4.88
N LEU A 104 -10.29 -9.26 -4.01
CA LEU A 104 -9.02 -9.43 -3.29
C LEU A 104 -9.12 -9.30 -1.74
N PRO A 105 -8.32 -10.06 -0.96
CA PRO A 105 -8.18 -9.87 0.49
C PRO A 105 -7.58 -8.50 0.81
N CYS A 106 -7.98 -7.88 1.94
CA CYS A 106 -7.35 -6.64 2.39
C CYS A 106 -5.89 -6.92 2.79
N PRO A 107 -4.91 -6.16 2.25
CA PRO A 107 -3.53 -6.30 2.69
C PRO A 107 -3.41 -5.99 4.20
N PRO A 108 -2.47 -6.62 4.91
CA PRO A 108 -2.20 -6.35 6.32
C PRO A 108 -1.94 -4.85 6.53
N ARG A 109 -2.64 -4.23 7.49
CA ARG A 109 -2.50 -2.79 7.81
C ARG A 109 -1.12 -2.49 8.36
N ALA A 110 -0.22 -1.92 7.57
CA ALA A 110 0.97 -1.28 8.13
C ALA A 110 1.21 0.10 7.54
N GLY A 111 1.15 1.08 8.44
CA GLY A 111 1.89 2.32 8.37
C GLY A 111 1.38 3.42 7.43
N PRO A 112 1.59 4.69 7.80
CA PRO A 112 1.25 5.83 6.97
C PRO A 112 2.22 5.81 5.81
N THR A 113 1.78 5.26 4.67
CA THR A 113 2.25 5.48 3.28
C THR A 113 1.88 4.36 2.30
N GLN A 114 0.88 3.48 2.54
CA GLN A 114 0.38 2.55 1.50
C GLN A 114 -0.70 3.19 0.57
N ASN A 115 -0.47 3.31 -0.75
CA ASN A 115 -1.31 3.96 -1.76
C ASN A 115 -2.33 2.98 -2.40
N LEU A 116 -2.70 1.90 -1.69
CA LEU A 116 -3.74 0.95 -2.14
C LEU A 116 -4.73 0.54 -1.03
N ALA A 117 -4.85 1.33 0.04
CA ALA A 117 -5.97 1.19 0.96
C ALA A 117 -7.27 1.62 0.24
N GLY A 118 -8.00 0.68 -0.38
CA GLY A 118 -9.26 1.01 -1.06
C GLY A 118 -9.94 -0.02 -1.98
N SER A 119 -9.45 -1.26 -2.19
CA SER A 119 -10.16 -2.23 -3.05
C SER A 119 -11.04 -3.22 -2.26
N VAL A 120 -12.22 -3.52 -2.81
CA VAL A 120 -13.38 -4.24 -2.24
C VAL A 120 -13.72 -5.42 -3.15
N ASN A 121 -13.95 -6.58 -2.56
CA ASN A 121 -14.19 -7.85 -3.22
C ASN A 121 -15.71 -8.23 -3.09
N ASP A 122 -16.46 -8.53 -4.16
CA ASP A 122 -17.86 -9.03 -4.12
C ASP A 122 -18.32 -10.18 -5.08
N ALA A 123 -17.45 -11.08 -5.55
CA ALA A 123 -17.84 -12.18 -6.44
C ALA A 123 -18.73 -13.25 -5.76
N ARG A 124 -19.63 -13.87 -6.54
CA ARG A 124 -20.71 -14.76 -6.04
C ARG A 124 -20.18 -16.02 -5.32
N SER A 125 -19.00 -16.53 -5.71
CA SER A 125 -18.33 -17.70 -5.14
C SER A 125 -17.61 -17.43 -3.82
N MET A 126 -17.35 -16.16 -3.48
CA MET A 126 -16.57 -15.73 -2.31
C MET A 126 -17.39 -14.96 -1.27
N ARG A 127 -18.70 -14.78 -1.52
CA ARG A 127 -19.67 -14.18 -0.59
C ARG A 127 -19.58 -14.67 0.87
N PRO A 128 -19.28 -15.96 1.16
CA PRO A 128 -19.17 -16.42 2.55
C PRO A 128 -17.94 -15.87 3.30
N THR A 129 -16.95 -15.32 2.59
CA THR A 129 -15.62 -14.97 3.13
C THR A 129 -15.17 -13.53 2.77
N ALA A 130 -16.03 -12.72 2.15
CA ALA A 130 -15.68 -11.40 1.64
C ALA A 130 -15.69 -10.30 2.72
N VAL A 131 -14.71 -9.38 2.66
CA VAL A 131 -14.59 -8.19 3.54
C VAL A 131 -15.30 -7.00 2.87
N LEU A 132 -16.38 -6.51 3.51
CA LEU A 132 -17.38 -5.65 2.89
C LEU A 132 -17.28 -4.14 3.24
N ALA A 133 -16.39 -3.77 4.17
CA ALA A 133 -16.06 -2.38 4.51
C ALA A 133 -14.76 -2.31 5.33
N CYS A 134 -14.01 -1.21 5.23
CA CYS A 134 -13.01 -0.84 6.23
C CYS A 134 -13.62 0.20 7.18
N SER A 135 -14.09 -0.23 8.36
CA SER A 135 -14.05 0.61 9.55
C SER A 135 -12.77 0.25 10.31
N TYR A 136 -12.02 1.24 10.81
CA TYR A 136 -11.00 0.96 11.81
C TYR A 136 -11.68 0.37 13.05
N ARG A 137 -11.41 -0.90 13.32
CA ARG A 137 -11.56 -1.48 14.65
C ARG A 137 -10.13 -1.68 15.12
N ALA A 138 -9.72 -0.96 16.16
CA ALA A 138 -8.45 -1.23 16.80
C ALA A 138 -8.37 -2.74 17.08
N GLU A 139 -7.25 -3.37 16.74
CA GLU A 139 -6.95 -4.64 17.39
C GLU A 139 -6.99 -4.39 18.90
N PRO A 140 -7.48 -5.35 19.71
CA PRO A 140 -7.36 -5.20 21.16
C PRO A 140 -5.91 -4.83 21.47
N GLU A 141 -5.68 -3.90 22.40
CA GLU A 141 -4.37 -3.37 22.84
C GLU A 141 -3.35 -4.45 23.27
N THR A 142 -3.68 -5.72 23.09
CA THR A 142 -2.98 -6.92 23.52
C THR A 142 -2.22 -7.65 22.41
N ALA A 143 -2.18 -7.15 21.15
CA ALA A 143 -1.27 -7.73 20.16
C ALA A 143 0.17 -7.35 20.55
N GLU A 144 0.90 -8.30 21.16
CA GLU A 144 2.28 -8.09 21.60
C GLU A 144 3.15 -7.73 20.39
N THR A 145 3.51 -6.45 20.30
CA THR A 145 4.55 -5.99 19.38
C THR A 145 5.88 -6.52 19.86
N VAL A 146 6.65 -7.10 18.95
CA VAL A 146 8.03 -7.48 19.26
C VAL A 146 8.88 -6.25 19.52
N THR A 147 9.86 -6.38 20.41
CA THR A 147 10.75 -5.27 20.81
C THR A 147 12.14 -5.39 20.21
N SER A 148 12.44 -6.51 19.53
CA SER A 148 13.74 -6.77 18.92
C SER A 148 13.62 -7.55 17.60
N ALA A 149 14.63 -7.41 16.74
CA ALA A 149 14.76 -8.25 15.55
C ALA A 149 14.88 -9.74 15.92
N GLU A 150 15.51 -10.06 17.04
CA GLU A 150 15.74 -11.41 17.55
C GLU A 150 14.44 -12.13 17.88
N GLU A 151 13.45 -11.42 18.42
CA GLU A 151 12.09 -11.93 18.59
C GLU A 151 11.43 -12.24 17.24
N LEU A 152 11.55 -11.34 16.25
CA LEU A 152 11.05 -11.62 14.89
C LEU A 152 11.74 -12.82 14.25
N ILE A 153 13.05 -12.96 14.44
CA ILE A 153 13.83 -14.10 13.98
C ILE A 153 13.34 -15.39 14.64
N GLY A 154 13.03 -15.36 15.93
CA GLY A 154 12.44 -16.50 16.65
C GLY A 154 11.08 -16.92 16.08
N ILE A 155 10.25 -15.96 15.67
CA ILE A 155 8.89 -16.21 15.15
C ILE A 155 8.91 -16.66 13.68
N TYR A 156 9.62 -15.92 12.81
CA TYR A 156 9.52 -16.07 11.35
C TYR A 156 10.74 -16.73 10.70
N GLY A 157 11.88 -16.78 11.41
CA GLY A 157 13.15 -17.26 10.86
C GLY A 157 13.07 -18.63 10.18
N PRO A 158 12.50 -19.68 10.81
CA PRO A 158 12.38 -20.99 10.19
C PRO A 158 11.54 -20.98 8.90
N THR A 159 10.44 -20.24 8.88
CA THR A 159 9.55 -20.14 7.72
C THR A 159 10.24 -19.42 6.57
N MET A 160 10.91 -18.30 6.84
CA MET A 160 11.64 -17.55 5.81
C MET A 160 12.83 -18.33 5.26
N ALA A 161 13.55 -19.05 6.11
CA ALA A 161 14.64 -19.91 5.66
C ALA A 161 14.14 -21.01 4.71
N ALA A 162 12.98 -21.61 4.99
CA ALA A 162 12.36 -22.60 4.11
C ALA A 162 12.00 -22.01 2.72
N GLU A 163 11.49 -20.77 2.67
CA GLU A 163 11.20 -20.12 1.39
C GLU A 163 12.45 -19.74 0.60
N LEU A 164 13.51 -19.30 1.28
CA LEU A 164 14.80 -19.04 0.63
C LEU A 164 15.41 -20.34 0.09
N GLN A 165 15.27 -21.44 0.84
CA GLN A 165 15.65 -22.76 0.36
C GLN A 165 14.86 -23.18 -0.89
N ARG A 166 13.55 -22.91 -0.93
CA ARG A 166 12.70 -23.15 -2.11
C ARG A 166 13.24 -22.43 -3.34
N LEU A 167 13.69 -21.17 -3.20
CA LEU A 167 14.30 -20.43 -4.32
C LEU A 167 15.56 -21.11 -4.83
N ARG A 168 16.45 -21.56 -3.94
CA ARG A 168 17.69 -22.26 -4.33
C ARG A 168 17.41 -23.56 -5.09
N LEU A 169 16.45 -24.35 -4.59
CA LEU A 169 16.03 -25.60 -5.23
C LEU A 169 15.39 -25.37 -6.60
N ASN A 170 14.85 -24.18 -6.84
CA ASN A 170 14.20 -23.79 -8.09
C ASN A 170 15.02 -22.73 -8.85
N SER A 171 16.36 -22.75 -8.73
CA SER A 171 17.23 -21.70 -9.26
C SER A 171 17.19 -21.50 -10.78
N SER A 172 16.67 -22.49 -11.52
CA SER A 172 16.46 -22.40 -12.97
C SER A 172 15.06 -21.90 -13.36
N ARG A 173 14.23 -21.47 -12.41
CA ARG A 173 12.86 -21.01 -12.64
C ARG A 173 12.73 -19.53 -12.28
N ASN A 174 11.79 -18.86 -12.95
CA ASN A 174 11.38 -17.50 -12.60
C ASN A 174 10.40 -17.54 -11.43
N VAL A 175 10.92 -17.83 -10.24
CA VAL A 175 10.16 -17.85 -8.98
C VAL A 175 10.67 -16.76 -8.05
N TYR A 176 9.83 -16.28 -7.15
CA TYR A 176 10.22 -15.29 -6.17
C TYR A 176 9.45 -15.46 -4.85
N VAL A 177 9.95 -14.81 -3.81
CA VAL A 177 9.27 -14.66 -2.53
C VAL A 177 9.28 -13.18 -2.13
N VAL A 178 8.17 -12.69 -1.59
CA VAL A 178 8.05 -11.33 -1.05
C VAL A 178 7.76 -11.42 0.44
N PHE A 179 8.60 -10.79 1.25
CA PHE A 179 8.40 -10.61 2.68
C PHE A 179 7.90 -9.19 2.93
N SER A 180 6.59 -9.05 3.15
CA SER A 180 5.92 -7.76 3.26
C SER A 180 5.64 -7.39 4.72
N ALA A 181 6.22 -6.28 5.16
CA ALA A 181 5.92 -5.63 6.44
C ALA A 181 4.77 -4.63 6.33
N GLY A 182 3.98 -4.71 5.25
CA GLY A 182 2.99 -3.73 4.85
C GLY A 182 3.61 -2.44 4.32
N ILE A 183 4.28 -1.62 5.14
CA ILE A 183 4.76 -0.29 4.68
C ILE A 183 5.93 -0.39 3.67
N GLY A 184 6.65 -1.50 3.68
CA GLY A 184 7.71 -1.84 2.74
C GLY A 184 7.88 -3.36 2.64
N TYR A 185 8.70 -3.80 1.70
CA TYR A 185 8.98 -5.22 1.48
C TYR A 185 10.45 -5.49 1.18
N VAL A 186 10.82 -6.76 1.37
CA VAL A 186 12.00 -7.36 0.75
C VAL A 186 11.54 -8.50 -0.16
N GLN A 187 11.90 -8.45 -1.43
CA GLN A 187 11.61 -9.49 -2.41
C GLN A 187 12.89 -10.22 -2.76
N CYS A 188 12.86 -11.54 -2.86
CA CYS A 188 14.01 -12.34 -3.25
C CYS A 188 13.65 -13.31 -4.39
N GLY A 189 14.60 -13.57 -5.28
CA GLY A 189 14.49 -14.53 -6.36
C GLY A 189 15.84 -15.16 -6.71
N PRO A 190 15.88 -16.24 -7.51
CA PRO A 190 17.12 -16.79 -7.99
C PRO A 190 17.83 -15.86 -8.97
N GLU A 191 19.15 -15.75 -8.84
CA GLU A 191 20.02 -15.14 -9.83
C GLU A 191 20.71 -16.24 -10.63
N THR A 192 20.52 -16.25 -11.95
CA THR A 192 21.13 -17.25 -12.82
C THR A 192 22.54 -16.81 -13.22
N ALA A 193 23.53 -17.38 -12.54
CA ALA A 193 24.97 -17.24 -12.76
C ALA A 193 25.60 -15.90 -12.28
N PRO A 194 26.31 -15.91 -11.13
CA PRO A 194 26.47 -17.05 -10.21
C PRO A 194 25.12 -17.45 -9.61
N VAL A 195 24.93 -18.75 -9.33
CA VAL A 195 23.69 -19.21 -8.66
C VAL A 195 23.66 -18.54 -7.29
N ALA A 196 22.84 -17.52 -7.12
CA ALA A 196 22.71 -16.75 -5.89
C ALA A 196 21.24 -16.47 -5.61
N ILE A 197 20.94 -15.95 -4.41
CA ILE A 197 19.65 -15.33 -4.15
C ILE A 197 19.85 -13.82 -4.33
N TYR A 198 19.17 -13.24 -5.30
CA TYR A 198 19.10 -11.78 -5.45
C TYR A 198 17.90 -11.27 -4.67
N CYS A 199 18.11 -10.29 -3.81
CA CYS A 199 17.07 -9.65 -3.02
C CYS A 199 17.01 -8.15 -3.29
N GLU A 200 15.80 -7.62 -3.35
CA GLU A 200 15.48 -6.21 -3.46
C GLU A 200 14.73 -5.72 -2.23
N ALA A 201 15.21 -4.62 -1.63
CA ALA A 201 14.50 -3.90 -0.59
C ALA A 201 13.84 -2.65 -1.21
N GLN A 202 12.53 -2.51 -1.01
CA GLN A 202 11.74 -1.45 -1.62
C GLN A 202 12.28 -0.06 -1.25
N SER A 203 12.47 0.83 -2.23
CA SER A 203 13.00 2.17 -2.01
C SER A 203 11.91 3.26 -2.03
N ALA A 204 12.29 4.48 -1.67
CA ALA A 204 11.45 5.65 -1.86
C ALA A 204 11.32 6.09 -3.34
N GLU A 205 12.21 5.63 -4.23
CA GLU A 205 12.11 5.89 -5.67
C GLU A 205 11.01 5.05 -6.32
N SER A 206 10.93 3.76 -5.97
CA SER A 206 9.81 2.89 -6.39
C SER A 206 8.51 3.29 -5.70
N TRP A 207 8.61 3.89 -4.52
CA TRP A 207 7.47 4.28 -3.73
C TRP A 207 7.72 5.52 -2.86
N PRO A 208 7.34 6.73 -3.33
CA PRO A 208 7.68 8.01 -2.67
C PRO A 208 7.30 8.10 -1.20
N ALA A 209 6.28 7.34 -0.82
CA ALA A 209 5.70 7.41 0.49
C ALA A 209 6.62 6.69 1.53
N LEU A 210 7.51 5.78 1.10
CA LEU A 210 8.59 5.22 1.96
C LEU A 210 9.62 6.27 2.43
N ALA A 211 9.64 7.49 1.87
CA ALA A 211 10.54 8.56 2.33
C ALA A 211 10.35 8.92 3.82
N ALA A 212 9.17 8.70 4.38
CA ALA A 212 8.92 8.90 5.81
C ALA A 212 9.51 7.78 6.70
N VAL A 213 9.70 6.58 6.14
CA VAL A 213 10.25 5.41 6.83
C VAL A 213 11.75 5.30 6.63
N LEU A 214 12.23 5.48 5.41
CA LEU A 214 13.62 5.36 5.00
C LEU A 214 14.39 6.65 5.30
N THR A 215 14.54 6.97 6.58
CA THR A 215 15.40 8.08 7.01
C THR A 215 16.86 7.82 6.65
N PRO A 216 17.73 8.84 6.58
CA PRO A 216 19.15 8.65 6.28
C PRO A 216 19.82 7.58 7.17
N GLN A 217 19.47 7.53 8.46
CA GLN A 217 20.02 6.54 9.39
C GLN A 217 19.57 5.11 9.08
N ARG A 218 18.34 4.94 8.56
CA ARG A 218 17.80 3.64 8.18
C ARG A 218 18.35 3.18 6.83
N ILE A 219 18.58 4.10 5.89
CA ILE A 219 19.30 3.83 4.64
C ILE A 219 20.74 3.39 4.94
N GLU A 220 21.43 4.06 5.87
CA GLU A 220 22.78 3.66 6.29
C GLU A 220 22.81 2.24 6.90
N ARG A 221 21.76 1.82 7.62
CA ARG A 221 21.63 0.44 8.10
C ARG A 221 21.50 -0.55 6.94
N LEU A 222 20.73 -0.20 5.91
CA LEU A 222 20.57 -1.01 4.71
C LEU A 222 21.90 -1.14 3.95
N HIS A 223 22.65 -0.04 3.80
CA HIS A 223 23.99 -0.04 3.20
C HIS A 223 25.00 -0.87 4.00
N ARG A 224 24.96 -0.79 5.34
CA ARG A 224 25.79 -1.66 6.21
C ARG A 224 25.42 -3.13 6.09
N ALA A 225 24.16 -3.42 5.79
CA ALA A 225 23.71 -4.74 5.37
C ALA A 225 24.01 -5.04 3.89
N GLY A 226 24.93 -4.32 3.25
CA GLY A 226 25.45 -4.64 1.92
C GLY A 226 24.49 -4.41 0.74
N PHE A 227 23.35 -3.75 0.95
CA PHE A 227 22.45 -3.38 -0.15
C PHE A 227 23.02 -2.18 -0.91
N ALA A 228 23.08 -2.28 -2.23
CA ALA A 228 23.44 -1.20 -3.13
C ALA A 228 22.26 -0.26 -3.37
N ASP A 229 22.56 1.00 -3.68
CA ASP A 229 21.55 2.01 -4.04
C ASP A 229 20.75 1.61 -5.29
N PRO A 230 19.50 2.12 -5.43
CA PRO A 230 18.74 2.04 -6.66
C PRO A 230 19.55 2.51 -7.87
N GLY A 231 19.32 1.87 -9.01
CA GLY A 231 19.99 2.18 -10.27
C GLY A 231 19.02 2.05 -11.43
N ARG A 232 19.22 1.07 -12.31
CA ARG A 232 18.23 0.78 -13.35
C ARG A 232 16.93 0.19 -12.77
N ALA A 233 17.05 -0.62 -11.72
CA ALA A 233 15.93 -1.05 -10.90
C ALA A 233 15.70 -0.02 -9.79
N PRO A 234 14.44 0.33 -9.47
CA PRO A 234 14.13 1.40 -8.55
C PRO A 234 14.25 0.98 -7.07
N ASN A 235 14.82 -0.20 -6.76
CA ASN A 235 14.93 -0.73 -5.41
C ASN A 235 16.41 -0.90 -5.02
N TYR A 236 16.67 -0.91 -3.72
CA TYR A 236 17.98 -1.29 -3.22
C TYR A 236 18.19 -2.79 -3.45
N SER A 237 19.40 -3.23 -3.74
CA SER A 237 19.62 -4.63 -4.14
C SER A 237 20.86 -5.27 -3.53
N ARG A 238 20.81 -6.58 -3.31
CA ARG A 238 21.95 -7.39 -2.85
C ARG A 238 21.82 -8.83 -3.35
N SER A 239 22.95 -9.41 -3.76
CA SER A 239 23.05 -10.84 -4.06
C SER A 239 23.72 -11.61 -2.93
N TYR A 240 23.17 -12.79 -2.62
CA TYR A 240 23.61 -13.71 -1.59
C TYR A 240 24.18 -14.98 -2.21
N ALA A 241 25.51 -15.05 -2.26
CA ALA A 241 26.20 -16.20 -2.82
C ALA A 241 26.09 -17.43 -1.90
N PRO A 242 25.79 -18.63 -2.45
CA PRO A 242 25.42 -19.80 -1.67
C PRO A 242 26.57 -20.37 -0.83
N GLU A 243 27.82 -20.13 -1.25
CA GLU A 243 29.03 -20.50 -0.54
C GLU A 243 29.30 -19.62 0.69
N SER A 244 28.74 -18.41 0.73
CA SER A 244 28.99 -17.44 1.80
C SER A 244 27.81 -17.32 2.76
N PHE A 245 26.59 -17.66 2.32
CA PHE A 245 25.37 -17.44 3.10
C PHE A 245 24.48 -18.68 3.08
N THR A 246 24.10 -19.15 4.27
CA THR A 246 23.04 -20.15 4.45
C THR A 246 21.66 -19.49 4.42
N ASP A 247 20.61 -20.24 4.11
CA ASP A 247 19.24 -19.71 4.08
C ASP A 247 18.80 -19.11 5.41
N ALA A 248 19.25 -19.68 6.53
CA ALA A 248 18.98 -19.14 7.87
C ALA A 248 19.69 -17.80 8.12
N VAL A 249 20.90 -17.61 7.60
CA VAL A 249 21.63 -16.33 7.70
C VAL A 249 20.94 -15.27 6.86
N VAL A 250 20.55 -15.61 5.62
CA VAL A 250 19.80 -14.68 4.75
C VAL A 250 18.45 -14.31 5.38
N ALA A 251 17.70 -15.28 5.90
CA ALA A 251 16.45 -15.04 6.62
C ALA A 251 16.63 -14.09 7.81
N ARG A 252 17.70 -14.28 8.59
CA ARG A 252 18.04 -13.42 9.72
C ARG A 252 18.27 -11.98 9.27
N GLU A 253 19.12 -11.77 8.26
CA GLU A 253 19.41 -10.43 7.75
C GLU A 253 18.15 -9.74 7.22
N ILE A 254 17.31 -10.44 6.46
CA ILE A 254 16.06 -9.87 5.95
C ILE A 254 15.13 -9.48 7.10
N LEU A 255 14.97 -10.32 8.13
CA LEU A 255 14.16 -9.99 9.31
C LEU A 255 14.71 -8.79 10.09
N THR A 256 16.04 -8.70 10.21
CA THR A 256 16.69 -7.51 10.79
C THR A 256 16.40 -6.27 9.95
N ILE A 257 16.45 -6.34 8.62
CA ILE A 257 16.09 -5.22 7.73
C ILE A 257 14.63 -4.83 7.92
N LEU A 258 13.71 -5.78 7.94
CA LEU A 258 12.29 -5.51 8.18
C LEU A 258 12.07 -4.77 9.50
N PHE A 259 12.75 -5.19 10.57
CA PHE A 259 12.70 -4.52 11.88
C PHE A 259 13.36 -3.14 11.87
N ASP A 260 14.66 -3.09 11.58
CA ASP A 260 15.51 -1.92 11.81
C ASP A 260 15.32 -0.83 10.75
N VAL A 261 15.06 -1.23 9.50
CA VAL A 261 14.92 -0.31 8.37
C VAL A 261 13.46 0.05 8.14
N TYR A 262 12.57 -0.94 8.11
CA TYR A 262 11.14 -0.69 7.85
C TYR A 262 10.31 -0.46 9.13
N GLY A 263 10.86 -0.68 10.31
CA GLY A 263 10.15 -0.48 11.57
C GLY A 263 9.08 -1.53 11.85
N TYR A 264 9.21 -2.72 11.25
CA TYR A 264 8.25 -3.80 11.42
C TYR A 264 8.32 -4.39 12.83
N THR A 265 7.18 -4.45 13.53
CA THR A 265 7.11 -4.89 14.94
C THR A 265 6.36 -6.22 15.12
N GLY A 266 6.22 -7.01 14.05
CA GLY A 266 5.53 -8.30 14.13
C GLY A 266 4.00 -8.20 13.99
N VAL A 267 3.46 -6.98 13.94
CA VAL A 267 2.03 -6.70 13.83
C VAL A 267 1.78 -5.73 12.66
N PRO A 268 0.85 -6.05 11.74
CA PRO A 268 0.17 -7.35 11.60
C PRO A 268 1.15 -8.46 11.21
N LYS A 269 0.72 -9.73 11.28
CA LYS A 269 1.55 -10.90 10.93
C LYS A 269 2.28 -10.70 9.60
N LEU A 270 3.54 -11.14 9.54
CA LEU A 270 4.39 -10.98 8.36
C LEU A 270 3.75 -11.74 7.20
N ASP A 271 3.61 -11.04 6.08
CA ASP A 271 2.96 -11.57 4.91
C ASP A 271 4.04 -12.08 3.94
N ILE A 272 4.00 -13.38 3.66
CA ILE A 272 5.01 -14.09 2.86
C ILE A 272 4.33 -14.63 1.61
N HIS A 273 4.58 -13.97 0.47
CA HIS A 273 4.01 -14.36 -0.82
C HIS A 273 5.03 -15.10 -1.66
N THR A 274 4.60 -16.13 -2.37
CA THR A 274 5.46 -16.93 -3.25
C THR A 274 4.78 -17.12 -4.59
N GLU A 275 5.55 -16.95 -5.67
CA GLU A 275 5.16 -17.30 -7.05
C GLU A 275 6.28 -18.12 -7.72
#